data_AF-A0A3D2SY90-F1
#
_entry.id   AF-A0A3D2SY90-F1
#
_cell.length_a   1.000
_cell.length_b   1.000
_cell.length_c   1.000
_cell.angle_alpha   90.00
_cell.angle_beta   90.00
_cell.angle_gamma   90.00
#
_symmetry.space_group_name_H-M   'P 1'
#
loop_
_entity.id
_entity.type
_entity.pdbx_description
1 polymer ?
#
loop_
_entity_poly.entity_id
_entity_poly.type
_entity_poly.pdbx_seq_one_letter_code
_entity_poly.pdbx_strand_id
1 'polypeptide(L)'
;FTEKAAGYGIGSESVDGTDVVAVYEAVSRAAKRARAGKGTQMVELRYYRRLGYAQHDPQDYVDPDELAMWVDRDPIDLFERRILEEGWAEESVLHKINIRAEEECRLVAEQATGEPVPDGREAVKGVYTDTITQHPWTRTDGPYRRDSSELNT
;
A
#
# COMPACT_ATOMS: atom_id res chain seq x y z
N PHE A 1 -10.65 11.45 -9.62
CA PHE A 1 -10.48 10.15 -10.31
C PHE A 1 -11.71 9.27 -10.27
N THR A 2 -12.57 9.37 -9.24
CA THR A 2 -13.81 8.58 -9.05
C THR A 2 -14.67 8.36 -10.29
N GLU A 3 -14.82 9.35 -11.18
CA GLU A 3 -15.63 9.26 -12.41
C GLU A 3 -15.19 8.12 -13.35
N LYS A 4 -13.90 7.76 -13.35
CA LYS A 4 -13.38 6.67 -14.18
C LYS A 4 -13.97 5.30 -13.82
N ALA A 5 -14.45 5.13 -12.59
CA ALA A 5 -15.02 3.86 -12.11
C ALA A 5 -16.25 3.43 -12.90
N ALA A 6 -17.05 4.40 -13.39
CA ALA A 6 -18.21 4.11 -14.22
C ALA A 6 -17.83 3.37 -15.51
N GLY A 7 -16.67 3.68 -16.09
CA GLY A 7 -16.13 2.98 -17.28
C GLY A 7 -15.81 1.51 -17.05
N TYR A 8 -15.65 1.09 -15.79
CA TYR A 8 -15.42 -0.30 -15.39
C TYR A 8 -16.69 -0.96 -14.81
N GLY A 9 -17.81 -0.24 -14.69
CA GLY A 9 -19.02 -0.74 -14.06
C GLY A 9 -18.87 -0.99 -12.55
N ILE A 10 -17.94 -0.30 -11.89
CA ILE A 10 -17.67 -0.44 -10.45
C ILE A 10 -18.05 0.82 -9.69
N GLY A 11 -18.36 0.67 -8.41
CA GLY A 11 -18.58 1.82 -7.54
C GLY A 11 -17.26 2.53 -7.19
N SER A 12 -17.35 3.80 -6.78
CA SER A 12 -16.20 4.53 -6.26
C SER A 12 -16.56 5.50 -5.13
N GLU A 13 -15.58 5.79 -4.29
CA GLU A 13 -15.63 6.87 -3.31
C GLU A 13 -14.29 7.62 -3.29
N SER A 14 -14.32 8.93 -2.99
CA SER A 14 -13.12 9.72 -2.77
C SER A 14 -13.11 10.19 -1.32
N VAL A 15 -11.98 10.01 -0.65
CA VAL A 15 -11.77 10.45 0.72
C VAL A 15 -10.54 11.34 0.82
N ASP A 16 -10.47 12.09 1.92
CA ASP A 16 -9.24 12.78 2.28
C ASP A 16 -8.18 11.73 2.66
N GLY A 17 -7.09 11.71 1.91
CA GLY A 17 -5.98 10.78 2.15
C GLY A 17 -5.11 11.16 3.34
N THR A 18 -5.28 12.38 3.89
CA THR A 18 -4.57 12.81 5.11
C THR A 18 -5.32 12.44 6.39
N ASP A 19 -6.57 11.96 6.30
CA ASP A 19 -7.34 11.45 7.45
C ASP A 19 -7.27 9.92 7.51
N VAL A 20 -6.40 9.41 8.39
CA VAL A 20 -6.17 7.97 8.56
C VAL A 20 -7.45 7.19 8.87
N VAL A 21 -8.39 7.79 9.61
CA VAL A 21 -9.67 7.13 9.96
C VAL A 21 -10.57 7.07 8.73
N ALA A 22 -10.69 8.16 7.97
CA ALA A 22 -11.47 8.18 6.74
C ALA A 22 -10.94 7.16 5.71
N VAL A 23 -9.62 7.06 5.57
CA VAL A 23 -8.96 6.04 4.73
C VAL A 23 -9.30 4.63 5.22
N TYR A 24 -9.14 4.36 6.52
CA TYR A 24 -9.44 3.06 7.11
C TYR A 24 -10.88 2.63 6.86
N GLU A 25 -11.84 3.54 7.09
CA GLU A 25 -13.26 3.23 6.93
C GLU A 25 -13.63 2.95 5.47
N ALA A 26 -13.15 3.78 4.53
CA ALA A 26 -13.40 3.61 3.10
C ALA A 26 -12.86 2.27 2.59
N VAL A 27 -11.59 1.98 2.88
CA VAL A 27 -10.94 0.72 2.49
C VAL A 27 -11.64 -0.47 3.16
N SER A 28 -12.03 -0.34 4.43
CA SER A 28 -12.74 -1.40 5.15
C SER A 28 -14.11 -1.70 4.55
N ARG A 29 -14.88 -0.67 4.14
CA ARG A 29 -16.16 -0.83 3.44
C ARG A 29 -15.97 -1.51 2.10
N ALA A 30 -15.02 -1.04 1.28
CA ALA A 30 -14.72 -1.62 -0.03
C ALA A 30 -14.29 -3.10 0.10
N ALA A 31 -13.40 -3.41 1.05
CA ALA A 31 -12.92 -4.76 1.29
C ALA A 31 -14.04 -5.68 1.81
N LYS A 32 -14.91 -5.20 2.72
CA LYS A 32 -16.09 -5.94 3.19
C LYS A 32 -17.05 -6.25 2.05
N ARG A 33 -17.28 -5.28 1.15
CA ARG A 33 -18.11 -5.46 -0.03
C ARG A 33 -17.54 -6.54 -0.97
N ALA A 34 -16.24 -6.47 -1.26
CA ALA A 34 -15.56 -7.44 -2.12
C ALA A 34 -15.65 -8.86 -1.53
N ARG A 35 -15.36 -9.03 -0.23
CA ARG A 35 -15.48 -10.32 0.46
C ARG A 35 -16.90 -10.87 0.49
N ALA A 36 -17.92 -10.00 0.50
CA ALA A 36 -19.32 -10.41 0.42
C ALA A 36 -19.78 -10.76 -1.01
N GLY A 37 -18.86 -10.86 -1.99
CA GLY A 37 -19.18 -11.20 -3.37
C GLY A 37 -19.88 -10.08 -4.15
N LYS A 38 -19.91 -8.85 -3.62
CA LYS A 38 -20.60 -7.72 -4.24
C LYS A 38 -19.72 -6.95 -5.25
N GLY A 39 -18.60 -7.54 -5.65
CA GLY A 39 -17.66 -6.96 -6.63
C GLY A 39 -16.71 -5.92 -6.05
N THR A 40 -15.80 -5.46 -6.90
CA THR A 40 -14.76 -4.49 -6.56
C THR A 40 -15.28 -3.05 -6.50
N GLN A 41 -14.50 -2.17 -5.88
CA GLN A 41 -14.74 -0.73 -5.83
C GLN A 41 -13.41 0.01 -5.95
N MET A 42 -13.46 1.24 -6.49
CA MET A 42 -12.33 2.14 -6.53
C MET A 42 -12.39 3.13 -5.35
N VAL A 43 -11.32 3.21 -4.57
CA VAL A 43 -11.19 4.18 -3.49
C VAL A 43 -10.12 5.20 -3.89
N GLU A 44 -10.50 6.47 -4.06
CA GLU A 44 -9.59 7.57 -4.37
C GLU A 44 -9.13 8.24 -3.08
N LEU A 45 -7.85 8.14 -2.77
CA LEU A 45 -7.21 8.82 -1.64
C LEU A 45 -6.56 10.12 -2.13
N ARG A 46 -7.05 11.26 -1.66
CA ARG A 46 -6.49 12.57 -2.04
C ARG A 46 -5.39 12.95 -1.05
N TYR A 47 -4.14 12.84 -1.48
CA TYR A 47 -2.97 13.17 -0.67
C TYR A 47 -1.88 13.79 -1.54
N TYR A 48 -0.75 14.13 -0.93
CA TYR A 48 0.35 14.80 -1.62
C TYR A 48 1.70 14.10 -1.41
N ARG A 49 2.50 14.03 -2.47
CA ARG A 49 3.88 13.54 -2.43
C ARG A 49 4.80 14.73 -2.12
N ARG A 50 5.36 14.77 -0.92
CA ARG A 50 6.13 15.92 -0.40
C ARG A 50 7.62 15.94 -0.80
N LEU A 51 8.15 14.85 -1.32
CA LEU A 51 9.53 14.73 -1.82
C LEU A 51 9.54 14.44 -3.31
N GLY A 52 10.68 14.59 -3.98
CA GLY A 52 10.90 14.29 -5.39
C GLY A 52 10.40 12.91 -5.85
N TYR A 53 10.17 12.76 -7.17
CA TYR A 53 9.57 11.54 -7.74
C TYR A 53 10.48 10.34 -7.48
N ALA A 54 11.77 10.60 -7.47
CA ALA A 54 12.83 9.71 -7.05
C ALA A 54 13.82 10.47 -6.17
N GLN A 55 14.74 9.76 -5.52
CA GLN A 55 15.72 10.33 -4.61
C GLN A 55 16.67 11.38 -5.26
N HIS A 56 16.80 11.35 -6.59
CA HIS A 56 17.60 12.31 -7.35
C HIS A 56 16.76 13.44 -7.98
N ASP A 57 15.44 13.43 -7.80
CA ASP A 57 14.57 14.47 -8.33
C ASP A 57 14.49 15.64 -7.33
N PRO A 58 15.01 16.83 -7.67
CA PRO A 58 14.97 17.99 -6.80
C PRO A 58 13.56 18.60 -6.67
N GLN A 59 12.60 18.18 -7.52
CA GLN A 59 11.22 18.65 -7.50
C GLN A 59 11.04 20.14 -7.90
N ASP A 60 11.97 20.72 -8.65
CA ASP A 60 11.93 22.14 -9.07
C ASP A 60 10.70 22.53 -9.91
N TYR A 61 9.94 21.55 -10.41
CA TYR A 61 8.70 21.75 -11.16
C TYR A 61 7.46 21.94 -10.28
N VAL A 62 7.58 21.85 -8.96
CA VAL A 62 6.46 21.99 -8.03
C VAL A 62 6.50 23.35 -7.36
N ASP A 63 5.32 23.96 -7.22
CA ASP A 63 5.15 25.22 -6.54
C ASP A 63 5.53 25.09 -5.05
N PRO A 64 6.51 25.87 -4.55
CA PRO A 64 6.89 25.87 -3.15
C PRO A 64 5.72 26.21 -2.19
N ASP A 65 4.78 27.06 -2.62
CA ASP A 65 3.63 27.44 -1.80
C ASP A 65 2.62 26.27 -1.69
N GLU A 66 2.46 25.50 -2.77
CA GLU A 66 1.67 24.26 -2.74
C GLU A 66 2.31 23.24 -1.79
N LEU A 67 3.64 23.06 -1.87
CA LEU A 67 4.36 22.17 -0.97
C LEU A 67 4.19 22.56 0.49
N ALA A 68 4.35 23.85 0.82
CA ALA A 68 4.20 24.35 2.17
C ALA A 68 2.80 24.07 2.74
N MET A 69 1.74 24.27 1.96
CA MET A 69 0.36 23.94 2.36
C MET A 69 0.20 22.46 2.73
N TRP A 70 0.89 21.56 2.03
CA TRP A 70 0.79 20.11 2.27
C TRP A 70 1.72 19.61 3.39
N VAL A 71 2.73 20.37 3.79
CA VAL A 71 3.58 20.04 4.95
C VAL A 71 2.74 20.05 6.23
N ASP A 72 1.88 21.05 6.43
CA ASP A 72 1.02 21.14 7.62
C ASP A 72 -0.09 20.08 7.66
N ARG A 73 -0.26 19.34 6.57
CA ARG A 73 -1.24 18.28 6.38
C ARG A 73 -0.63 16.88 6.41
N ASP A 74 0.52 16.70 7.02
CA ASP A 74 1.08 15.37 7.21
C ASP A 74 0.09 14.47 7.98
N PRO A 75 -0.30 13.31 7.43
CA PRO A 75 -1.24 12.40 8.10
C PRO A 75 -0.72 11.87 9.43
N ILE A 76 0.60 11.74 9.62
CA ILE A 76 1.20 11.30 10.88
C ILE A 76 0.98 12.37 11.94
N ASP A 77 1.37 13.62 11.64
CA ASP A 77 1.22 14.73 12.58
C ASP A 77 -0.25 15.02 12.91
N LEU A 78 -1.13 14.98 11.90
CA LEU A 78 -2.57 15.16 12.07
C LEU A 78 -3.17 14.08 12.97
N PHE A 79 -2.76 12.83 12.77
CA PHE A 79 -3.29 11.72 13.55
C PHE A 79 -2.72 11.67 14.97
N GLU A 80 -1.45 12.05 15.14
CA GLU A 80 -0.83 12.22 16.46
C GLU A 80 -1.60 13.27 17.28
N ARG A 81 -1.86 14.45 16.70
CA ARG A 81 -2.67 15.49 17.36
C ARG A 81 -4.04 14.97 17.76
N ARG A 82 -4.73 14.26 16.85
CA ARG A 82 -6.04 13.69 17.13
C ARG A 82 -6.00 12.67 18.28
N ILE A 83 -5.00 11.80 18.33
CA ILE A 83 -4.84 10.81 19.41
C ILE A 83 -4.75 11.51 20.78
N LEU A 84 -3.98 12.60 20.84
CA LEU A 84 -3.79 13.37 22.07
C LEU A 84 -5.05 14.14 22.46
N GLU A 85 -5.70 14.80 21.50
CA GLU A 85 -6.95 15.56 21.70
C GLU A 85 -8.09 14.66 22.19
N GLU A 86 -8.20 13.44 21.66
CA GLU A 86 -9.20 12.45 22.05
C GLU A 86 -8.81 11.66 23.32
N GLY A 87 -7.59 11.84 23.82
CA GLY A 87 -7.08 11.13 25.00
C GLY A 87 -6.92 9.62 24.81
N TRP A 88 -6.72 9.15 23.58
CA TRP A 88 -6.54 7.72 23.28
C TRP A 88 -5.16 7.20 23.72
N ALA A 89 -4.17 8.08 23.79
CA ALA A 89 -2.85 7.79 24.33
C ALA A 89 -2.19 9.06 24.88
N GLU A 90 -1.17 8.86 25.71
CA GLU A 90 -0.30 9.95 26.17
C GLU A 90 0.85 10.20 25.17
N GLU A 91 1.37 11.42 25.14
CA GLU A 91 2.56 11.79 24.36
C GLU A 91 3.76 10.86 24.64
N SER A 92 3.92 10.43 25.90
CA SER A 92 4.98 9.50 26.31
C SER A 92 4.91 8.14 25.61
N VAL A 93 3.71 7.70 25.23
CA VAL A 93 3.47 6.45 24.49
C VAL A 93 3.83 6.64 23.02
N LEU A 94 3.42 7.75 22.43
CA LEU A 94 3.70 8.08 21.02
C LEU A 94 5.20 8.24 20.78
N HIS A 95 5.89 8.93 21.70
CA HIS A 95 7.34 9.06 21.66
C HIS A 95 8.06 7.70 21.70
N LYS A 96 7.61 6.77 22.55
CA LYS A 96 8.17 5.40 22.60
C LYS A 96 7.94 4.63 21.30
N ILE A 97 6.80 4.82 20.65
CA ILE A 97 6.50 4.20 19.34
C ILE A 97 7.48 4.72 18.28
N ASN A 98 7.71 6.03 18.24
CA ASN A 98 8.65 6.65 17.29
C ASN A 98 10.07 6.13 17.48
N ILE A 99 10.58 6.13 18.72
CA ILE A 99 11.92 5.58 19.03
C ILE A 99 12.03 4.13 18.59
N ARG A 100 11.01 3.30 18.88
CA ARG A 100 11.03 1.90 18.48
C ARG A 100 11.05 1.73 16.96
N ALA A 101 10.24 2.50 16.24
CA ALA A 101 10.19 2.45 14.78
C ALA A 101 11.53 2.86 14.15
N GLU A 102 12.16 3.92 14.66
CA GLU A 102 13.49 4.36 14.21
C GLU A 102 14.55 3.28 14.45
N GLU A 103 14.55 2.67 15.63
CA GLU A 103 15.49 1.61 15.97
C GLU A 103 15.30 0.35 15.12
N GLU A 104 14.04 -0.06 14.88
CA GLU A 104 13.72 -1.16 13.97
C GLU A 104 14.23 -0.88 12.55
N CYS A 105 13.99 0.34 12.03
CA CYS A 105 14.52 0.76 10.72
C CYS A 105 16.05 0.74 10.67
N ARG A 106 16.73 1.23 11.72
CA ARG A 106 18.20 1.24 11.81
C ARG A 106 18.77 -0.18 11.77
N LEU A 107 18.24 -1.08 12.60
CA LEU A 107 18.70 -2.47 12.69
C LEU A 107 18.50 -3.22 11.36
N VAL A 108 17.35 -3.04 10.70
CA VAL A 108 17.08 -3.66 9.41
C VAL A 108 17.99 -3.09 8.31
N ALA A 109 18.27 -1.79 8.32
CA ALA A 109 19.20 -1.17 7.37
C ALA A 109 20.64 -1.67 7.56
N GLU A 110 21.11 -1.79 8.80
CA GLU A 110 22.42 -2.35 9.13
C GLU A 110 22.54 -3.81 8.68
N GLN A 111 21.50 -4.62 8.92
CA GLN A 111 21.47 -5.98 8.43
C GLN A 111 21.55 -6.02 6.90
N ALA A 112 20.66 -5.30 6.21
CA ALA A 112 20.57 -5.34 4.75
C ALA A 112 21.86 -4.84 4.07
N THR A 113 22.52 -3.83 4.63
CA THR A 113 23.80 -3.32 4.10
C THR A 113 25.00 -4.20 4.42
N GLY A 114 24.89 -5.04 5.46
CA GLY A 114 25.89 -6.04 5.83
C GLY A 114 25.76 -7.38 5.09
N GLU A 115 24.70 -7.58 4.30
CA GLU A 115 24.50 -8.80 3.53
C GLU A 115 25.57 -8.96 2.44
N PRO A 116 26.04 -10.19 2.17
CA PRO A 116 27.00 -10.43 1.10
C PRO A 116 26.38 -10.10 -0.26
N VAL A 117 27.23 -9.67 -1.21
CA VAL A 117 26.81 -9.51 -2.60
C VAL A 117 26.30 -10.86 -3.13
N PRO A 118 25.14 -10.90 -3.82
CA PRO A 118 24.61 -12.15 -4.35
C PRO A 118 25.55 -12.75 -5.40
N ASP A 119 25.58 -14.09 -5.46
CA ASP A 119 26.27 -14.78 -6.55
C ASP A 119 25.54 -14.51 -7.87
N GLY A 120 26.27 -14.11 -8.91
CA GLY A 120 25.68 -13.81 -10.22
C GLY A 120 24.86 -14.96 -10.81
N ARG A 121 25.14 -16.22 -10.43
CA ARG A 121 24.34 -17.40 -10.83
C ARG A 121 22.92 -17.37 -10.26
N GLU A 122 22.66 -16.63 -9.18
CA GLU A 122 21.33 -16.51 -8.60
C GLU A 122 20.38 -15.67 -9.46
N ALA A 123 20.89 -14.89 -10.41
CA ALA A 123 20.09 -14.07 -11.31
C ALA A 123 19.10 -14.88 -12.17
N VAL A 124 19.31 -16.19 -12.36
CA VAL A 124 18.39 -17.06 -13.12
C VAL A 124 17.34 -17.75 -12.24
N LYS A 125 17.47 -17.66 -10.91
CA LYS A 125 16.46 -18.22 -9.99
C LYS A 125 15.16 -17.42 -10.11
N GLY A 126 14.01 -18.11 -10.09
CA GLY A 126 12.69 -17.47 -10.16
C GLY A 126 12.23 -17.06 -11.56
N VAL A 127 13.05 -17.24 -12.61
CA VAL A 127 12.65 -17.00 -14.01
C VAL A 127 11.67 -18.06 -14.50
N TYR A 128 11.93 -19.33 -14.15
CA TYR A 128 11.05 -20.47 -14.41
C TYR A 128 10.82 -21.25 -13.12
N THR A 129 9.73 -22.02 -13.09
CA THR A 129 9.45 -22.95 -12.00
C THR A 129 8.89 -24.24 -12.58
N ASP A 130 9.27 -25.37 -11.99
CA ASP A 130 8.65 -26.67 -12.28
C ASP A 130 7.31 -26.83 -11.54
N THR A 131 6.92 -25.84 -10.73
CA THR A 131 5.63 -25.81 -10.03
C THR A 131 4.52 -25.50 -11.03
N ILE A 132 3.78 -26.53 -11.44
CA ILE A 132 2.52 -26.35 -12.17
C ILE A 132 1.52 -25.68 -11.24
N THR A 133 1.37 -24.36 -11.36
CA THR A 133 0.40 -23.59 -10.57
C THR A 133 -0.91 -23.48 -11.33
N GLN A 134 -2.01 -24.01 -10.79
CA GLN A 134 -3.34 -23.68 -11.33
C GLN A 134 -3.61 -22.20 -11.08
N HIS A 135 -3.90 -21.45 -12.15
CA HIS A 135 -4.10 -20.01 -12.04
C HIS A 135 -5.30 -19.71 -11.13
N PRO A 136 -5.22 -18.77 -10.18
CA PRO A 136 -6.30 -18.51 -9.21
C PRO A 136 -7.62 -18.00 -9.83
N TRP A 137 -7.61 -17.60 -11.11
CA TRP A 137 -8.81 -17.20 -11.86
C TRP A 137 -9.33 -18.31 -12.78
N THR A 138 -8.67 -19.48 -12.79
CA THR A 138 -9.21 -20.65 -13.47
C THR A 138 -10.47 -21.03 -12.72
N ARG A 139 -11.64 -20.73 -13.30
CA ARG A 139 -12.93 -21.19 -12.77
C ARG A 139 -12.85 -22.71 -12.65
N THR A 140 -12.75 -23.23 -11.43
CA THR A 140 -12.72 -24.67 -11.14
C THR A 140 -13.99 -25.38 -11.60
N ASP A 141 -15.07 -24.62 -11.78
CA ASP A 141 -16.43 -25.11 -12.03
C ASP A 141 -16.90 -24.75 -13.45
N GLY A 142 -16.00 -24.27 -14.32
CA GLY A 142 -16.29 -23.99 -15.72
C GLY A 142 -16.13 -25.21 -16.64
N PRO A 143 -16.66 -25.17 -17.87
CA PRO A 143 -16.58 -26.29 -18.82
C PRO A 143 -15.15 -26.63 -19.31
N TYR A 144 -14.12 -25.94 -18.80
CA TYR A 144 -12.72 -26.07 -19.16
C TYR A 144 -11.84 -26.63 -18.02
N ARG A 145 -12.43 -27.33 -17.04
CA ARG A 145 -11.68 -28.04 -16.00
C ARG A 145 -10.79 -29.10 -16.65
N ARG A 146 -9.47 -28.86 -16.69
CA ARG A 146 -8.48 -29.89 -17.06
C ARG A 146 -8.13 -30.70 -15.83
N ASP A 147 -8.13 -32.03 -15.96
CA ASP A 147 -7.68 -32.91 -14.89
C ASP A 147 -6.16 -32.77 -14.73
N SER A 148 -5.72 -32.55 -13.50
CA SER A 148 -4.30 -32.50 -13.13
C SER A 148 -3.56 -33.81 -13.44
N SER A 149 -4.26 -34.93 -13.63
CA SER A 149 -3.67 -36.20 -14.05
C SER A 149 -3.19 -36.21 -15.52
N GLU A 150 -3.66 -35.29 -16.37
CA GLU A 150 -3.31 -35.22 -17.79
C GLU A 150 -2.09 -34.32 -18.10
N LEU A 151 -1.53 -33.66 -17.08
CA LEU A 151 -0.44 -32.68 -17.24
C LEU A 151 0.96 -33.26 -17.01
N ASN A 152 1.10 -34.56 -16.72
CA ASN A 152 2.37 -35.26 -16.49
C ASN A 152 2.65 -36.34 -17.56
N THR A 153 2.67 -35.95 -18.84
CA THR A 153 3.28 -36.73 -19.93
C THR A 153 4.14 -35.84 -20.80
#